data_AF-A0A964ITU8-F1
#
_entry.id   AF-A0A964ITU8-F1
#
_cell.length_a   1.000
_cell.length_b   1.000
_cell.length_c   1.000
_cell.angle_alpha   90.00
_cell.angle_beta   90.00
_cell.angle_gamma   90.00
#
_symmetry.space_group_name_H-M   'P 1'
#
loop_
_entity.id
_entity.type
_entity.pdbx_description
1 polymer ?
#
loop_
_entity_poly.entity_id
_entity_poly.type
_entity_poly.pdbx_seq_one_letter_code
_entity_poly.pdbx_strand_id
1 'polypeptide(L)'
;MAEIGTITLYREKSVVHKVEELNEDDGGNAPPALTMRSNRITIPVKTAENTIMVVVRGQNIPGTMRMAAIVVDEVRRDANVLKEPDSADWESLWRRKVSK
;
A
#
# COMPACT_ATOMS: atom_id res chain seq x y z
N MET A 1 -2.75 12.14 21.89
CA MET A 1 -2.25 10.82 21.46
C MET A 1 -2.94 10.48 20.15
N ALA A 2 -2.22 10.13 19.08
CA ALA A 2 -2.84 9.82 17.81
C ALA A 2 -3.60 8.49 17.89
N GLU A 3 -4.85 8.47 17.43
CA GLU A 3 -5.68 7.26 17.41
C GLU A 3 -5.69 6.69 15.99
N ILE A 4 -5.38 5.40 15.85
CA ILE A 4 -5.40 4.68 14.57
C ILE A 4 -6.74 4.00 14.43
N GLY A 5 -7.51 4.40 13.41
CA GLY A 5 -8.80 3.79 13.11
C GLY A 5 -8.68 2.49 12.30
N THR A 6 -9.78 2.06 11.70
CA THR A 6 -9.83 0.81 10.94
C THR A 6 -8.89 0.86 9.73
N ILE A 7 -7.94 -0.07 9.67
CA ILE A 7 -7.02 -0.24 8.55
C ILE A 7 -7.73 -1.02 7.43
N THR A 8 -7.77 -0.46 6.22
CA THR A 8 -8.43 -1.10 5.07
C THR A 8 -7.42 -1.47 4.00
N LEU A 9 -7.42 -2.74 3.56
CA LEU A 9 -6.58 -3.23 2.47
C LEU A 9 -7.41 -3.36 1.18
N TYR A 10 -7.00 -2.65 0.13
CA TYR A 10 -7.52 -2.76 -1.23
C TYR A 10 -6.56 -3.60 -2.06
N ARG A 11 -7.11 -4.60 -2.76
CA ARG A 11 -6.38 -5.50 -3.65
C ARG A 11 -6.96 -5.41 -5.05
N GLU A 12 -6.16 -4.92 -5.98
CA GLU A 12 -6.55 -4.81 -7.38
C GLU A 12 -5.62 -5.69 -8.22
N LYS A 13 -6.21 -6.50 -9.09
CA LYS A 13 -5.52 -7.32 -10.09
C LYS A 13 -6.09 -6.96 -11.45
N SER A 14 -5.29 -6.28 -12.27
CA SER A 14 -5.62 -6.02 -13.68
C SER A 14 -4.88 -7.02 -14.55
N VAL A 15 -5.59 -7.60 -15.51
CA VAL A 15 -5.01 -8.52 -16.51
C VAL A 15 -5.28 -7.95 -17.90
N VAL A 16 -4.26 -7.93 -18.75
CA VAL A 16 -4.36 -7.55 -20.17
C VAL A 16 -4.21 -8.82 -20.99
N HIS A 17 -5.17 -9.10 -21.86
CA HIS A 17 -5.11 -10.21 -22.81
C HIS A 17 -4.72 -9.68 -24.20
N LYS A 18 -3.98 -10.48 -24.97
CA LYS A 18 -3.68 -10.14 -26.37
C LYS A 18 -4.94 -10.39 -27.20
N VAL A 19 -5.32 -9.43 -28.04
CA VAL A 19 -6.61 -9.43 -28.77
C VAL A 19 -6.57 -10.29 -30.05
N GLU A 20 -5.38 -10.72 -30.50
CA GLU A 20 -5.20 -11.32 -31.83
C GLU A 20 -5.62 -12.80 -31.98
N GLU A 21 -6.03 -13.50 -30.93
CA GLU A 21 -6.40 -14.92 -31.01
C GLU A 21 -7.56 -15.26 -30.05
N LEU A 22 -8.62 -14.45 -30.04
CA LEU A 22 -9.85 -14.79 -29.32
C LEU A 22 -10.86 -15.39 -30.32
N ASN A 23 -10.75 -16.70 -30.58
CA ASN A 23 -11.91 -17.46 -31.06
C ASN A 23 -12.93 -17.55 -29.92
N GLU A 24 -14.23 -17.61 -30.24
CA GLU A 24 -15.31 -17.65 -29.24
C GLU A 24 -15.17 -18.81 -28.22
N ASP A 25 -14.42 -19.86 -28.55
CA ASP A 25 -14.13 -21.01 -27.69
C ASP A 25 -12.93 -20.85 -26.74
N ASP A 26 -12.07 -19.82 -26.92
CA ASP A 26 -10.85 -19.61 -26.11
C ASP A 26 -11.08 -18.73 -24.86
N GLY A 27 -12.35 -18.46 -24.54
CA GLY A 27 -12.81 -17.61 -23.46
C GLY A 27 -12.24 -17.98 -22.08
N GLY A 28 -11.11 -17.38 -21.71
CA GLY A 28 -10.66 -17.25 -20.33
C GLY A 28 -9.39 -18.03 -19.92
N ASN A 29 -8.84 -18.90 -20.77
CA ASN A 29 -7.68 -19.74 -20.41
C ASN A 29 -6.33 -19.30 -21.00
N ALA A 30 -6.31 -18.34 -21.92
CA ALA A 30 -5.06 -17.83 -22.48
C ALA A 30 -4.24 -17.03 -21.42
N PRO A 31 -2.92 -17.27 -21.31
CA PRO A 31 -2.09 -16.55 -20.34
C PRO A 31 -2.11 -15.03 -20.64
N PRO A 32 -2.30 -14.18 -19.61
CA PRO A 32 -2.40 -12.74 -19.81
C PRO A 32 -1.07 -12.17 -20.30
N ALA A 33 -1.13 -11.27 -21.29
CA ALA A 33 0.02 -10.53 -21.80
C ALA A 33 0.67 -9.64 -20.72
N LEU A 34 -0.13 -9.14 -19.79
CA LEU A 34 0.34 -8.39 -18.63
C LEU A 34 -0.57 -8.65 -17.42
N THR A 35 0.02 -8.85 -16.25
CA THR A 35 -0.71 -8.84 -14.98
C THR A 35 -0.15 -7.72 -14.09
N MET A 36 -0.98 -6.75 -13.75
CA MET A 36 -0.66 -5.70 -12.80
C MET A 36 -1.35 -6.00 -11.46
N ARG A 37 -0.58 -5.95 -10.36
CA ARG A 37 -1.10 -6.08 -9.00
C ARG A 37 -0.84 -4.80 -8.25
N SER A 38 -1.90 -4.21 -7.69
CA SER A 38 -1.82 -3.02 -6.86
C SER A 38 -2.35 -3.35 -5.48
N ASN A 39 -1.51 -3.12 -4.45
CA ASN A 39 -1.90 -3.27 -3.06
C ASN A 39 -1.87 -1.88 -2.43
N ARG A 40 -3.00 -1.45 -1.87
CA ARG A 40 -3.15 -0.15 -1.21
C ARG A 40 -3.74 -0.37 0.17
N ILE A 41 -3.12 0.20 1.19
CA ILE A 41 -3.64 0.25 2.55
C ILE A 41 -4.00 1.69 2.86
N THR A 42 -5.20 1.91 3.40
CA THR A 42 -5.60 3.20 3.97
C THR A 42 -5.65 3.09 5.49
N ILE A 43 -5.13 4.11 6.16
CA ILE A 43 -5.01 4.18 7.62
C ILE A 43 -5.55 5.55 8.04
N PRO A 44 -6.77 5.62 8.59
CA PRO A 44 -7.28 6.85 9.19
C PRO A 44 -6.54 7.11 10.51
N VAL A 45 -5.82 8.22 10.58
CA VAL A 45 -5.11 8.68 11.78
C VAL A 45 -5.84 9.91 12.33
N LYS A 46 -6.46 9.77 13.50
CA LYS A 46 -7.06 10.90 14.20
C LYS A 46 -6.00 11.63 15.02
N THR A 47 -5.82 12.91 14.75
CA THR A 47 -5.04 13.85 15.57
C THR A 47 -5.99 14.67 16.45
N ALA A 48 -5.45 15.56 17.27
CA ALA A 48 -6.27 16.47 18.08
C ALA A 48 -7.09 17.47 17.23
N GLU A 49 -6.64 17.76 16.01
CA GLU A 49 -7.19 18.81 15.16
C GLU A 49 -8.02 18.26 14.00
N ASN A 50 -7.73 17.05 13.52
CA ASN A 50 -8.27 16.53 12.27
C ASN A 50 -7.98 15.03 12.08
N THR A 51 -8.67 14.40 11.12
CA THR A 51 -8.38 13.02 10.69
C THR A 51 -7.58 13.04 9.40
N ILE A 52 -6.38 12.46 9.42
CA ILE A 52 -5.48 12.35 8.27
C ILE A 52 -5.61 10.96 7.68
N MET A 53 -5.91 10.87 6.39
CA MET A 53 -5.96 9.60 5.66
C MET A 53 -4.60 9.26 5.10
N VAL A 54 -3.89 8.35 5.77
CA VAL A 54 -2.59 7.85 5.32
C VAL A 54 -2.80 6.73 4.29
N VAL A 55 -2.07 6.79 3.18
CA VAL A 55 -2.17 5.80 2.10
C VAL A 55 -0.81 5.16 1.87
N VAL A 56 -0.73 3.83 2.02
CA VAL A 56 0.47 3.04 1.76
C VAL A 56 0.25 2.19 0.52
N ARG A 57 1.15 2.28 -0.47
CA ARG A 57 1.09 1.48 -1.70
C ARG A 57 2.31 0.59 -1.83
N GLY A 58 2.13 -0.61 -2.37
CA GLY A 58 3.26 -1.48 -2.69
C GLY A 58 2.94 -2.54 -3.74
N GLN A 59 4.00 -3.11 -4.31
CA GLN A 59 3.92 -4.07 -5.42
C GLN A 59 3.41 -5.46 -4.98
N ASN A 60 3.60 -5.82 -3.71
CA ASN A 60 3.14 -7.09 -3.15
C ASN A 60 2.62 -6.92 -1.72
N ILE A 61 1.78 -7.86 -1.27
CA ILE A 61 1.11 -7.80 0.04
C ILE A 61 2.13 -7.73 1.19
N PRO A 62 3.16 -8.59 1.28
CA PRO A 62 4.09 -8.53 2.40
C PRO A 62 4.81 -7.18 2.48
N GLY A 63 5.22 -6.62 1.35
CA GLY A 63 5.89 -5.33 1.29
C GLY A 63 4.97 -4.19 1.73
N THR A 64 3.74 -4.15 1.23
CA THR A 64 2.76 -3.13 1.63
C THR A 64 2.42 -3.22 3.12
N MET A 65 2.26 -4.43 3.68
CA MET A 65 2.00 -4.62 5.11
C MET A 65 3.20 -4.21 5.98
N ARG A 66 4.44 -4.55 5.58
CA ARG A 66 5.65 -4.12 6.30
C ARG A 66 5.79 -2.60 6.29
N MET A 67 5.53 -1.97 5.16
CA MET A 67 5.57 -0.50 5.06
C MET A 67 4.47 0.13 5.93
N ALA A 68 3.26 -0.41 5.91
CA ALA A 68 2.19 0.06 6.77
C ALA A 68 2.54 -0.03 8.26
N ALA A 69 3.23 -1.10 8.69
CA ALA A 69 3.71 -1.22 10.05
C ALA A 69 4.73 -0.12 10.42
N ILE A 70 5.69 0.19 9.53
CA ILE A 70 6.65 1.29 9.74
C ILE A 70 5.91 2.61 9.92
N VAL A 71 4.95 2.91 9.03
CA VAL A 71 4.20 4.16 9.09
C VAL A 71 3.38 4.26 10.37
N VAL A 72 2.73 3.17 10.79
CA VAL A 72 2.01 3.09 12.07
C VAL A 72 2.96 3.33 13.26
N ASP A 73 4.14 2.72 13.25
CA ASP A 73 5.13 2.88 14.32
C ASP A 73 5.62 4.33 14.44
N GLU A 74 5.91 4.98 13.32
CA GLU A 74 6.36 6.38 13.33
C GLU A 74 5.24 7.35 13.72
N VAL A 75 4.03 7.17 13.20
CA VAL A 75 2.87 8.00 13.58
C VAL A 75 2.53 7.87 15.07
N ARG A 76 2.73 6.70 15.67
CA ARG A 76 2.55 6.49 17.11
C ARG A 76 3.61 7.21 17.94
N ARG A 77 4.83 7.33 17.42
CA ARG A 77 5.93 8.05 18.07
C ARG A 77 5.73 9.56 17.97
N ASP A 78 5.43 10.04 16.77
CA ASP A 78 5.17 11.43 16.50
C ASP A 78 4.07 11.58 15.43
N ALA A 79 2.94 12.15 15.83
CA ALA A 79 1.83 12.39 14.93
C ALA A 79 2.13 13.50 13.89
N ASN A 80 3.10 14.38 14.18
CA ASN A 80 3.48 15.47 13.28
C ASN A 80 4.29 14.97 12.08
N VAL A 81 4.73 13.71 12.09
CA VAL A 81 5.46 13.09 10.98
C VAL A 81 4.68 13.13 9.65
N LEU A 82 3.36 13.24 9.73
CA LEU A 82 2.46 13.33 8.57
C LEU A 82 2.29 14.76 8.04
N LYS A 83 2.63 15.77 8.84
CA LYS A 83 2.52 17.19 8.48
C LYS A 83 3.80 17.70 7.79
N GLU A 84 4.94 17.13 8.14
CA GLU A 84 6.26 17.55 7.67
C GLU A 84 6.95 16.43 6.88
N PRO A 85 7.10 16.54 5.54
CA PRO A 85 7.60 15.45 4.70
C PRO A 85 9.04 15.01 5.03
N ASP A 86 9.86 15.91 5.59
CA ASP A 86 11.28 15.66 5.89
C ASP A 86 11.52 15.17 7.34
N SER A 87 10.45 15.01 8.12
CA SER A 87 10.54 14.61 9.54
C SER A 87 10.95 13.15 9.74
N ALA A 88 10.84 12.30 8.72
CA ALA A 88 11.24 10.91 8.76
C ALA A 88 11.94 10.45 7.48
N ASP A 89 13.08 9.78 7.64
CA ASP A 89 13.76 9.06 6.56
C ASP A 89 13.10 7.70 6.32
N TRP A 90 12.02 7.72 5.54
CA TRP A 90 11.24 6.54 5.19
C TRP A 90 12.04 5.46 4.47
N GLU A 91 13.04 5.86 3.67
CA GLU A 91 13.88 4.91 2.94
C GLU A 91 14.78 4.14 3.90
N SER A 92 15.44 4.81 4.83
CA SER A 92 16.26 4.15 5.86
C SER A 92 15.42 3.25 6.75
N LEU A 93 14.22 3.68 7.16
CA LEU A 93 13.31 2.86 7.96
C LEU A 93 12.90 1.59 7.20
N TRP A 94 12.60 1.72 5.90
CA TRP A 94 12.28 0.58 5.04
C TRP A 94 13.45 -0.39 4.93
N ARG A 95 14.66 0.11 4.61
CA ARG A 95 15.87 -0.70 4.51
C ARG A 95 16.11 -1.51 5.78
N ARG A 96 15.98 -0.89 6.97
CA ARG A 96 16.09 -1.58 8.27
C ARG A 96 15.03 -2.67 8.49
N LYS A 97 13.81 -2.47 7.98
CA LYS A 97 12.72 -3.46 8.12
C LYS A 97 12.91 -4.68 7.22
N VAL A 98 13.57 -4.52 6.08
CA VAL A 98 13.80 -5.61 5.12
C VAL A 98 15.18 -6.26 5.21
N SER A 99 16.15 -5.63 5.88
CA SER A 99 17.52 -6.18 6.04
C SER A 99 17.64 -7.26 7.14
N LYS A 100 16.53 -7.84 7.60
CA LYS A 100 16.48 -8.90 8.61
C LYS A 100 16.01 -10.20 8.01
#